data_AF-A0A9E2IKN7-F1
#
_entry.id   AF-A0A9E2IKN7-F1
#
_cell.length_a   1.000
_cell.length_b   1.000
_cell.length_c   1.000
_cell.angle_alpha   90.00
_cell.angle_beta   90.00
_cell.angle_gamma   90.00
#
_symmetry.space_group_name_H-M   'P 1'
#
loop_
_entity.id
_entity.type
_entity.pdbx_description
1 polymer ?
#
loop_
_entity_poly.entity_id
_entity_poly.type
_entity_poly.pdbx_seq_one_letter_code
_entity_poly.pdbx_strand_id
1 'polypeptide(L)'
;MMSEAQKKTVGMAIASFIFSCLFIIPILGILFSLTAVILGIVALAKISKDKEHLEGQGLAIAGLSLGIIGIVIIPIMLGILAAIAVPNFMRARISAQESAAASAMRIIAAAEVSYESVNSEYASLDQLASQEPPYIVSTLASGTMYGYVFTVVTSPDKNFYAVAVPESTLSHTFYIDEDGILCKSNDRSGSAVSEHVSSGCPVGFSEVHRSR
;
A
#
# COMPACT_ATOMS: atom_id res chain seq x y z
N MET A 1 -18.73 59.23 40.72
CA MET A 1 -17.83 58.58 39.75
C MET A 1 -17.42 57.23 40.31
N MET A 2 -18.25 56.19 40.12
CA MET A 2 -17.87 54.81 40.47
C MET A 2 -17.26 54.22 39.21
N SER A 3 -15.96 53.93 39.26
CA SER A 3 -15.22 53.24 38.22
C SER A 3 -15.77 51.80 38.15
N GLU A 4 -16.58 51.49 37.13
CA GLU A 4 -16.88 50.09 36.82
C GLU A 4 -15.57 49.37 36.53
N ALA A 5 -15.21 48.42 37.39
CA ALA A 5 -14.03 47.58 37.21
C ALA A 5 -14.29 46.67 35.99
N GLN A 6 -13.64 47.00 34.88
CA GLN A 6 -13.78 46.28 33.61
C GLN A 6 -13.14 44.89 33.75
N LYS A 7 -13.97 43.86 33.86
CA LYS A 7 -13.56 42.46 34.02
C LYS A 7 -12.84 41.99 32.76
N LYS A 8 -11.59 41.53 32.87
CA LYS A 8 -10.76 41.14 31.71
C LYS A 8 -10.89 39.65 31.44
N THR A 9 -11.18 39.30 30.18
CA THR A 9 -11.17 37.92 29.70
C THR A 9 -9.76 37.37 29.62
N VAL A 10 -9.57 36.14 30.12
CA VAL A 10 -8.26 35.47 30.10
C VAL A 10 -7.91 35.08 28.66
N GLY A 11 -6.80 35.60 28.11
CA GLY A 11 -6.33 35.26 26.75
C GLY A 11 -6.11 33.75 26.52
N MET A 12 -5.90 32.99 27.60
CA MET A 12 -5.79 31.53 27.55
C MET A 12 -7.09 30.83 27.11
N ALA A 13 -8.27 31.41 27.40
CA ALA A 13 -9.56 30.84 26.98
C ALA A 13 -9.79 30.99 25.47
N ILE A 14 -9.35 32.12 24.91
CA ILE A 14 -9.40 32.39 23.46
C ILE A 14 -8.39 31.49 22.73
N ALA A 15 -7.19 31.30 23.30
CA ALA A 15 -6.21 30.37 22.77
C ALA A 15 -6.75 28.93 22.73
N SER A 16 -7.39 28.43 23.81
CA SER A 16 -7.98 27.09 23.79
C SER A 16 -9.05 26.92 22.70
N PHE A 17 -9.83 27.98 22.41
CA PHE A 17 -10.86 27.93 21.38
C PHE A 17 -10.27 27.87 19.96
N ILE A 18 -9.24 28.68 19.68
CA ILE A 18 -8.57 28.71 18.38
C ILE A 18 -7.84 27.39 18.11
N PHE A 19 -7.14 26.84 19.12
CA PHE A 19 -6.49 25.53 19.01
C PHE A 19 -7.51 24.40 18.77
N SER A 20 -8.73 24.51 19.32
CA SER A 20 -9.83 23.59 19.00
C SER A 20 -10.38 23.76 17.59
N CYS A 21 -10.31 24.94 16.99
CA CYS A 21 -10.80 25.17 15.63
C CYS A 21 -9.78 24.73 14.56
N LEU A 22 -8.48 24.73 14.88
CA LEU A 22 -7.40 24.21 14.02
C LEU A 22 -7.42 22.67 13.83
N PHE A 23 -8.38 21.99 14.46
CA PHE A 23 -8.63 20.56 14.44
C PHE A 23 -8.98 19.96 13.05
N ILE A 24 -9.22 20.81 12.04
CA ILE A 24 -9.57 20.41 10.66
C ILE A 24 -8.46 19.55 10.00
N ILE A 25 -7.22 19.59 10.49
CA ILE A 25 -6.11 18.76 9.99
C ILE A 25 -5.96 17.50 10.86
N PRO A 26 -6.34 16.30 10.38
CA PRO A 26 -6.42 15.10 11.21
C PRO A 26 -5.07 14.63 11.78
N ILE A 27 -3.96 14.93 11.10
CA ILE A 27 -2.60 14.56 11.52
C ILE A 27 -2.08 15.49 12.64
N LEU A 28 -2.49 16.76 12.67
CA LEU A 28 -2.06 17.74 13.67
C LEU A 28 -3.03 17.84 14.86
N GLY A 29 -4.29 17.44 14.66
CA GLY A 29 -5.37 17.60 15.63
C GLY A 29 -5.17 16.84 16.95
N ILE A 30 -4.45 15.71 16.95
CA ILE A 30 -4.21 14.93 18.18
C ILE A 30 -3.30 15.70 19.15
N LEU A 31 -2.20 16.29 18.64
CA LEU A 31 -1.27 17.11 19.42
C LEU A 31 -1.92 18.43 19.90
N PHE A 32 -2.68 19.08 19.01
CA PHE A 32 -3.33 20.34 19.33
C PHE A 32 -4.50 20.17 20.32
N SER A 33 -5.24 19.07 20.25
CA SER A 33 -6.35 18.81 21.19
C SER A 33 -5.86 18.51 22.61
N LEU A 34 -4.75 17.77 22.76
CA LEU A 34 -4.12 17.59 24.07
C LEU A 34 -3.74 18.93 24.71
N THR A 35 -3.14 19.82 23.91
CA THR A 35 -2.73 21.16 24.38
C THR A 35 -3.95 22.03 24.74
N ALA A 36 -5.03 21.95 23.95
CA ALA A 36 -6.28 22.65 24.21
C ALA A 36 -6.99 22.17 25.49
N VAL A 37 -6.99 20.86 25.76
CA VAL A 37 -7.55 20.29 27.00
C VAL A 37 -6.75 20.75 28.22
N ILE A 38 -5.41 20.70 28.16
CA ILE A 38 -4.54 21.16 29.26
C ILE A 38 -4.77 22.66 29.55
N LEU A 39 -4.76 23.50 28.50
CA LEU A 39 -5.01 24.94 28.64
C LEU A 39 -6.44 25.23 29.13
N GLY A 40 -7.43 24.44 28.71
CA GLY A 40 -8.81 24.55 29.17
C GLY A 40 -8.98 24.26 30.66
N ILE A 41 -8.36 23.18 31.16
CA ILE A 41 -8.38 22.83 32.60
C ILE A 41 -7.66 23.90 33.43
N VAL A 42 -6.50 24.36 32.98
CA VAL A 42 -5.73 25.42 33.67
C VAL A 42 -6.48 26.75 33.67
N ALA A 43 -7.15 27.11 32.57
CA ALA A 43 -7.99 28.30 32.50
C ALA A 43 -9.18 28.23 33.48
N LEU A 44 -9.87 27.09 33.57
CA LEU A 44 -10.95 26.88 34.55
C LEU A 44 -10.44 26.95 35.99
N ALA A 45 -9.29 26.33 36.29
CA ALA A 45 -8.69 26.34 37.62
C ALA A 45 -8.25 27.75 38.06
N LYS A 46 -7.87 28.61 37.11
CA LYS A 46 -7.49 30.00 37.37
C LYS A 46 -8.72 30.91 37.54
N ILE A 47 -9.78 30.73 36.74
CA ILE A 47 -11.04 31.49 36.85
C ILE A 47 -11.79 31.15 38.15
N SER A 48 -11.71 29.91 38.62
CA SER A 48 -12.39 29.50 39.86
C SER A 48 -11.77 30.12 41.12
N LYS A 49 -10.48 30.49 41.09
CA LYS A 49 -9.76 31.14 42.20
C LYS A 49 -9.97 32.66 42.23
N ASP A 50 -10.01 33.34 41.08
CA ASP A 50 -10.15 34.81 40.98
C ASP A 50 -11.43 35.24 40.24
N LYS A 51 -12.60 34.90 40.81
CA LYS A 51 -13.92 35.19 40.21
C LYS A 51 -14.26 36.68 40.11
N GLU A 52 -13.61 37.53 40.90
CA GLU A 52 -13.90 38.97 40.97
C GLU A 52 -13.36 39.73 39.74
N HIS A 53 -12.22 39.32 39.17
CA HIS A 53 -11.52 40.05 38.10
C HIS A 53 -11.50 39.34 36.73
N LEU A 54 -11.82 38.04 36.70
CA LEU A 54 -11.73 37.22 35.50
C LEU A 54 -13.11 36.74 35.05
N GLU A 55 -13.35 36.77 33.75
CA GLU A 55 -14.58 36.31 33.12
C GLU A 55 -14.26 35.44 31.88
N GLY A 56 -15.15 34.51 31.51
CA GLY A 56 -14.90 33.58 30.40
C GLY A 56 -15.06 32.09 30.71
N GLN A 57 -15.69 31.73 31.84
CA GLN A 57 -15.93 30.34 32.22
C GLN A 57 -16.70 29.56 31.14
N GLY A 58 -17.70 30.19 30.49
CA GLY A 58 -18.42 29.59 29.36
C GLY A 58 -17.54 29.30 28.15
N LEU A 59 -16.58 30.19 27.84
CA LEU A 59 -15.65 30.01 26.72
C LEU A 59 -14.64 28.88 27.00
N ALA A 60 -14.16 28.76 28.24
CA ALA A 60 -13.26 27.68 28.65
C ALA A 60 -13.98 26.32 28.65
N ILE A 61 -15.24 26.26 29.08
CA ILE A 61 -16.07 25.05 29.01
C ILE A 61 -16.33 24.66 27.54
N ALA A 62 -16.60 25.64 26.66
CA ALA A 62 -16.83 25.41 25.23
C ALA A 62 -15.58 24.89 24.48
N GLY A 63 -14.39 25.41 24.81
CA GLY A 63 -13.13 24.90 24.25
C GLY A 63 -12.82 23.47 24.70
N LEU A 64 -13.07 23.18 25.98
CA LEU A 64 -12.84 21.84 26.53
C LEU A 64 -13.82 20.80 25.94
N SER A 65 -15.09 21.15 25.74
CA SER A 65 -16.06 20.26 25.12
C SER A 65 -15.74 19.98 23.64
N LEU A 66 -15.36 20.99 22.86
CA LEU A 66 -14.91 20.79 21.47
C LEU A 66 -13.66 19.90 21.38
N GLY A 67 -12.69 20.08 22.29
CA GLY A 67 -11.48 19.24 22.34
C GLY A 67 -11.79 17.77 22.61
N ILE A 68 -12.66 17.48 23.58
CA ILE A 68 -13.07 16.11 23.92
C ILE A 68 -13.85 15.47 22.77
N ILE A 69 -14.83 16.20 22.20
CA ILE A 69 -15.61 15.73 21.04
C ILE A 69 -14.68 15.38 19.89
N GLY A 70 -13.66 16.22 19.64
CA GLY A 70 -12.67 15.97 18.61
C GLY A 70 -11.85 14.70 18.86
N ILE A 71 -11.36 14.49 20.08
CA ILE A 71 -10.60 13.28 20.45
C ILE A 71 -11.43 12.00 20.26
N VAL A 72 -12.75 12.07 20.42
CA VAL A 72 -13.65 10.94 20.19
C VAL A 72 -13.97 10.75 18.70
N ILE A 73 -14.30 11.82 17.97
CA ILE A 73 -14.77 11.72 16.57
C ILE A 73 -13.64 11.38 15.58
N ILE A 74 -12.42 11.91 15.76
CA ILE A 74 -11.30 11.62 14.83
C ILE A 74 -10.99 10.13 14.72
N PRO A 75 -10.71 9.38 15.80
CA PRO A 75 -10.36 7.97 15.67
C PRO A 75 -11.53 7.14 15.12
N ILE A 76 -12.78 7.55 15.37
CA ILE A 76 -13.97 6.91 14.80
C ILE A 76 -14.00 7.10 13.27
N MET A 77 -13.89 8.34 12.79
CA MET A 77 -13.96 8.62 11.34
C MET A 77 -12.74 8.04 10.60
N LEU A 78 -11.55 8.15 11.18
CA LEU A 78 -10.33 7.54 10.65
C LEU A 78 -10.45 6.01 10.60
N GLY A 79 -11.05 5.40 11.62
CA GLY A 79 -11.33 3.97 11.67
C GLY A 79 -12.29 3.51 10.56
N ILE A 80 -13.34 4.27 10.27
CA ILE A 80 -14.27 3.98 9.17
C ILE A 80 -13.54 4.06 7.82
N LEU A 81 -12.74 5.10 7.61
CA LEU A 81 -11.92 5.24 6.39
C LEU A 81 -10.93 4.09 6.25
N ALA A 82 -10.23 3.73 7.33
CA ALA A 82 -9.30 2.60 7.35
C ALA A 82 -10.01 1.26 7.07
N ALA A 83 -11.20 1.04 7.62
CA ALA A 83 -11.98 -0.18 7.40
C ALA A 83 -12.36 -0.39 5.93
N ILE A 84 -12.60 0.68 5.18
CA ILE A 84 -12.87 0.62 3.73
C ILE A 84 -11.55 0.56 2.94
N ALA A 85 -10.56 1.35 3.33
CA ALA A 85 -9.32 1.50 2.59
C ALA A 85 -8.40 0.27 2.71
N VAL A 86 -8.26 -0.34 3.89
CA VAL A 86 -7.38 -1.50 4.12
C VAL A 86 -7.71 -2.69 3.21
N PRO A 87 -8.96 -3.19 3.13
CA PRO A 87 -9.26 -4.32 2.25
C PRO A 87 -9.06 -3.97 0.78
N ASN A 88 -9.39 -2.73 0.38
CA ASN A 88 -9.20 -2.29 -1.00
C ASN A 88 -7.70 -2.16 -1.35
N PHE A 89 -6.89 -1.66 -0.42
CA PHE A 89 -5.44 -1.55 -0.55
C PHE A 89 -4.77 -2.91 -0.71
N MET A 90 -5.20 -3.91 0.07
CA MET A 90 -4.69 -5.27 -0.06
C MET A 90 -5.01 -5.87 -1.44
N ARG A 91 -6.24 -5.69 -1.94
CA ARG A 91 -6.62 -6.15 -3.29
C ARG A 91 -5.81 -5.44 -4.38
N ALA A 92 -5.64 -4.13 -4.26
CA ALA A 92 -4.84 -3.34 -5.21
C ALA A 92 -3.37 -3.81 -5.22
N ARG A 93 -2.80 -4.10 -4.04
CA ARG A 93 -1.44 -4.63 -3.93
C ARG A 93 -1.29 -5.99 -4.61
N ILE A 94 -2.22 -6.91 -4.38
CA ILE A 94 -2.21 -8.24 -5.02
C ILE A 94 -2.31 -8.09 -6.54
N SER A 95 -3.26 -7.29 -7.03
CA SER A 95 -3.42 -7.05 -8.47
C SER A 95 -2.17 -6.41 -9.11
N ALA A 96 -1.51 -5.49 -8.41
CA ALA A 96 -0.26 -4.89 -8.88
C ALA A 96 0.88 -5.91 -8.93
N GLN A 97 0.99 -6.79 -7.94
CA GLN A 97 1.99 -7.87 -7.94
C GLN A 97 1.75 -8.88 -9.06
N GLU A 98 0.50 -9.25 -9.32
CA GLU A 98 0.12 -10.14 -10.44
C GLU A 98 0.44 -9.52 -11.79
N SER A 99 0.15 -8.22 -11.97
CA SER A 99 0.49 -7.49 -13.18
C SER A 99 2.00 -7.37 -13.38
N ALA A 100 2.75 -7.09 -12.31
CA ALA A 100 4.20 -7.05 -12.33
C ALA A 100 4.81 -8.41 -12.68
N ALA A 101 4.31 -9.49 -12.10
CA ALA A 101 4.75 -10.86 -12.43
C ALA A 101 4.44 -11.21 -13.89
N ALA A 102 3.23 -10.91 -14.38
CA ALA A 102 2.88 -11.07 -15.79
C ALA A 102 3.78 -10.27 -16.75
N SER A 103 4.24 -9.08 -16.33
CA SER A 103 5.21 -8.31 -17.10
C SER A 103 6.61 -8.91 -17.06
N ALA A 104 7.06 -9.40 -15.90
CA ALA A 104 8.35 -10.07 -15.72
C ALA A 104 8.44 -11.35 -16.56
N MET A 105 7.36 -12.14 -16.62
CA MET A 105 7.27 -13.33 -17.50
C MET A 105 7.50 -12.97 -18.97
N ARG A 106 6.93 -11.86 -19.44
CA ARG A 106 7.14 -11.39 -20.82
C ARG A 106 8.56 -10.87 -21.05
N ILE A 107 9.17 -10.26 -20.04
CA ILE A 107 10.59 -9.85 -20.09
C ILE A 107 11.49 -11.09 -20.21
N ILE A 108 11.21 -12.15 -19.44
CA ILE A 108 11.93 -13.42 -19.53
C ILE A 108 11.77 -14.01 -20.94
N ALA A 109 10.55 -14.15 -21.45
CA ALA A 109 10.33 -14.68 -22.80
C ALA A 109 11.03 -13.84 -23.89
N ALA A 110 11.01 -12.51 -23.79
CA ALA A 110 11.72 -11.65 -24.73
C ALA A 110 13.24 -11.78 -24.62
N ALA A 111 13.77 -11.98 -23.40
CA ALA A 111 15.18 -12.22 -23.17
C ALA A 111 15.63 -13.58 -23.75
N GLU A 112 14.83 -14.62 -23.55
CA GLU A 112 15.04 -15.96 -24.13
C GLU A 112 15.07 -15.91 -25.67
N VAL A 113 14.09 -15.27 -26.31
CA VAL A 113 14.07 -15.11 -27.78
C VAL A 113 15.26 -14.29 -28.28
N SER A 114 15.67 -13.26 -27.53
CA SER A 114 16.86 -12.48 -27.88
C SER A 114 18.13 -13.32 -27.79
N TYR A 115 18.24 -14.18 -26.77
CA TYR A 115 19.37 -15.08 -26.58
C TYR A 115 19.40 -16.19 -27.64
N GLU A 116 18.24 -16.75 -27.98
CA GLU A 116 18.08 -17.74 -29.05
C GLU A 116 18.54 -17.18 -30.41
N SER A 117 18.22 -15.92 -30.71
CA SER A 117 18.64 -15.28 -31.97
C SER A 117 20.16 -15.23 -32.18
N VAL A 118 20.93 -15.26 -31.10
CA VAL A 118 22.40 -15.20 -31.11
C VAL A 118 23.01 -16.58 -30.96
N ASN A 119 22.50 -17.41 -30.04
CA ASN A 119 23.12 -18.67 -29.64
C ASN A 119 22.42 -19.92 -30.21
N SER A 120 21.27 -19.76 -30.89
CA SER A 120 20.44 -20.84 -31.44
C SER A 120 19.99 -21.89 -30.40
N GLU A 121 19.98 -21.51 -29.14
CA GLU A 121 19.62 -22.30 -27.95
C GLU A 121 18.99 -21.39 -26.90
N TYR A 122 18.11 -21.93 -26.06
CA TYR A 122 17.51 -21.24 -24.92
C TYR A 122 18.35 -21.42 -23.65
N ALA A 123 18.28 -20.45 -22.74
CA ALA A 123 19.13 -20.38 -21.56
C ALA A 123 18.34 -20.63 -20.27
N SER A 124 19.05 -20.89 -19.17
CA SER A 124 18.46 -20.77 -17.84
C SER A 124 18.48 -19.31 -17.36
N LEU A 125 17.68 -18.99 -16.34
CA LEU A 125 17.65 -17.64 -15.74
C LEU A 125 19.05 -17.13 -15.35
N ASP A 126 19.90 -18.00 -14.79
CA ASP A 126 21.28 -17.63 -14.42
C ASP A 126 22.15 -17.31 -15.64
N GLN A 127 21.96 -18.06 -16.74
CA GLN A 127 22.68 -17.84 -17.99
C GLN A 127 22.26 -16.54 -18.67
N LEU A 128 20.98 -16.17 -18.64
CA LEU A 128 20.51 -14.88 -19.15
C LEU A 128 21.06 -13.68 -18.36
N ALA A 129 21.29 -13.86 -17.05
CA ALA A 129 21.79 -12.81 -16.16
C ALA A 129 23.31 -12.66 -16.18
N SER A 130 24.04 -13.69 -16.60
CA SER A 130 25.51 -13.71 -16.66
C SER A 130 26.09 -13.20 -17.99
N GLN A 131 25.24 -12.89 -18.98
CA GLN A 131 25.67 -12.25 -20.23
C GLN A 131 26.05 -10.79 -20.02
N GLU A 132 26.90 -10.26 -20.89
CA GLU A 132 27.34 -8.86 -20.84
C GLU A 132 27.11 -8.18 -22.20
N PRO A 133 26.08 -7.30 -22.33
CA PRO A 133 25.16 -6.84 -21.29
C PRO A 133 24.10 -7.89 -20.88
N PRO A 134 23.62 -7.86 -19.61
CA PRO A 134 22.66 -8.84 -19.12
C PRO A 134 21.29 -8.64 -19.76
N TYR A 135 20.66 -9.75 -20.18
CA TYR A 135 19.34 -9.73 -20.82
C TYR A 135 18.21 -9.55 -19.80
N ILE A 136 18.44 -9.98 -18.55
CA ILE A 136 17.50 -9.82 -17.43
C ILE A 136 18.18 -9.18 -16.22
N VAL A 137 17.39 -8.56 -15.35
CA VAL A 137 17.89 -8.02 -14.08
C VAL A 137 18.23 -9.15 -13.11
N SER A 138 19.33 -9.00 -12.37
CA SER A 138 19.82 -10.03 -11.43
C SER A 138 18.82 -10.40 -10.33
N THR A 139 17.93 -9.48 -9.98
CA THR A 139 16.84 -9.74 -9.03
C THR A 139 15.79 -10.69 -9.58
N LEU A 140 15.54 -10.70 -10.90
CA LEU A 140 14.65 -11.66 -11.53
C LEU A 140 15.35 -13.01 -11.73
N ALA A 141 16.66 -12.97 -12.01
CA ALA A 141 17.52 -14.14 -12.10
C ALA A 141 17.63 -14.94 -10.80
N SER A 142 17.49 -14.27 -9.64
CA SER A 142 17.48 -14.92 -8.32
C SER A 142 16.30 -15.88 -8.08
N GLY A 143 15.36 -15.98 -9.02
CA GLY A 143 14.24 -16.91 -8.98
C GLY A 143 13.05 -16.41 -8.16
N THR A 144 13.19 -15.44 -7.25
CA THR A 144 12.05 -14.94 -6.45
C THR A 144 11.87 -13.43 -6.59
N MET A 145 10.72 -13.01 -7.12
CA MET A 145 10.38 -11.59 -7.26
C MET A 145 8.86 -11.37 -7.15
N TYR A 146 8.42 -10.22 -6.63
CA TYR A 146 6.99 -9.86 -6.50
C TYR A 146 6.10 -10.86 -5.72
N GLY A 147 6.69 -11.79 -4.95
CA GLY A 147 5.97 -12.86 -4.25
C GLY A 147 5.72 -14.11 -5.10
N TYR A 148 6.44 -14.21 -6.21
CA TYR A 148 6.46 -15.33 -7.14
C TYR A 148 7.84 -15.96 -7.22
N VAL A 149 7.86 -17.28 -7.40
CA VAL A 149 9.04 -18.04 -7.81
C VAL A 149 8.95 -18.27 -9.31
N PHE A 150 9.92 -17.71 -10.04
CA PHE A 150 10.11 -17.86 -11.48
C PHE A 150 11.05 -19.01 -11.75
N THR A 151 10.60 -19.97 -12.55
CA THR A 151 11.40 -21.10 -12.99
C THR A 151 11.35 -21.15 -14.51
N VAL A 152 12.51 -21.18 -15.16
CA VAL A 152 12.63 -21.43 -16.59
C VAL A 152 13.12 -22.86 -16.78
N VAL A 153 12.42 -23.61 -17.63
CA VAL A 153 12.80 -24.97 -18.01
C VAL A 153 13.04 -24.98 -19.51
N THR A 154 14.25 -25.38 -19.90
CA THR A 154 14.66 -25.55 -21.29
C THR A 154 14.58 -27.03 -21.66
N SER A 155 13.96 -27.34 -22.79
CA SER A 155 13.88 -28.69 -23.35
C SER A 155 14.97 -28.91 -24.40
N PRO A 156 15.52 -30.13 -24.55
CA PRO A 156 16.50 -30.46 -25.60
C PRO A 156 16.00 -30.22 -27.02
N ASP A 157 14.69 -30.13 -27.23
CA ASP A 157 14.07 -29.88 -28.54
C ASP A 157 14.06 -28.39 -28.95
N LYS A 158 14.86 -27.54 -28.29
CA LYS A 158 14.87 -26.07 -28.45
C LYS A 158 13.53 -25.43 -28.13
N ASN A 159 12.85 -25.92 -27.11
CA ASN A 159 11.67 -25.26 -26.56
C ASN A 159 11.99 -24.77 -25.16
N PHE A 160 11.32 -23.72 -24.72
CA PHE A 160 11.40 -23.28 -23.33
C PHE A 160 10.00 -23.02 -22.80
N TYR A 161 9.84 -23.19 -21.50
CA TYR A 161 8.70 -22.63 -20.83
C TYR A 161 9.13 -22.04 -19.50
N ALA A 162 8.52 -20.93 -19.14
CA ALA A 162 8.68 -20.35 -17.82
C ALA A 162 7.39 -20.49 -17.03
N VAL A 163 7.53 -20.73 -15.72
CA VAL A 163 6.43 -20.82 -14.77
C VAL A 163 6.69 -19.85 -13.63
N ALA A 164 5.67 -19.08 -13.25
CA ALA A 164 5.70 -18.26 -12.03
C ALA A 164 4.69 -18.80 -11.02
N VAL A 165 5.18 -19.40 -9.94
CA VAL A 165 4.38 -19.99 -8.86
C VAL A 165 4.29 -19.03 -7.67
N PRO A 166 3.11 -18.74 -7.12
CA PRO A 166 2.98 -17.83 -5.98
C PRO A 166 3.40 -18.49 -4.65
N GLU A 167 4.17 -17.78 -3.80
CA GLU A 167 4.66 -18.37 -2.53
C GLU A 167 3.73 -18.18 -1.32
N SER A 168 2.89 -17.14 -1.31
CA SER A 168 2.25 -16.69 -0.06
C SER A 168 0.75 -16.39 -0.19
N THR A 169 0.41 -15.16 -0.56
CA THR A 169 -0.97 -14.67 -0.55
C THR A 169 -1.61 -14.61 -1.93
N LEU A 170 -0.83 -14.86 -2.98
CA LEU A 170 -1.27 -14.75 -4.37
C LEU A 170 -1.89 -16.07 -4.84
N SER A 171 -2.89 -15.99 -5.70
CA SER A 171 -3.72 -17.16 -6.06
C SER A 171 -3.48 -17.66 -7.47
N HIS A 172 -2.84 -16.86 -8.32
CA HIS A 172 -2.71 -17.17 -9.73
C HIS A 172 -1.28 -17.59 -10.08
N THR A 173 -1.14 -18.72 -10.77
CA THR A 173 0.13 -19.17 -11.38
C THR A 173 0.16 -18.71 -12.84
N PHE A 174 1.33 -18.29 -13.31
CA PHE A 174 1.53 -17.91 -14.71
C PHE A 174 2.40 -18.91 -15.44
N TYR A 175 2.11 -19.08 -16.72
CA TYR A 175 2.86 -19.89 -17.66
C TYR A 175 3.11 -19.06 -18.93
N ILE A 176 4.31 -19.16 -19.48
CA ILE A 176 4.64 -18.59 -20.80
C ILE A 176 5.57 -19.55 -21.53
N ASP A 177 5.37 -19.65 -22.84
CA ASP A 177 6.12 -20.48 -23.78
C ASP A 177 6.93 -19.63 -24.76
N GLU A 178 7.62 -20.27 -25.70
CA GLU A 178 8.31 -19.64 -26.83
C GLU A 178 7.39 -18.88 -27.80
N ASP A 179 6.12 -19.28 -27.88
CA ASP A 179 5.10 -18.57 -28.66
C ASP A 179 4.75 -17.20 -28.03
N GLY A 180 5.19 -16.95 -26.79
CA GLY A 180 4.96 -15.72 -26.06
C GLY A 180 3.54 -15.59 -25.51
N ILE A 181 2.81 -16.70 -25.44
CA ILE A 181 1.43 -16.74 -24.97
C ILE A 181 1.45 -16.79 -23.44
N LEU A 182 1.05 -15.69 -22.81
CA LEU A 182 0.93 -15.65 -21.35
C LEU A 182 -0.38 -16.29 -20.91
N CYS A 183 -0.27 -17.36 -20.14
CA CYS A 183 -1.38 -18.12 -19.59
C CYS A 183 -1.45 -17.96 -18.07
N LYS A 184 -2.66 -17.98 -17.51
CA LYS A 184 -2.93 -17.82 -16.07
C LYS A 184 -3.84 -18.94 -15.56
N SER A 185 -3.45 -19.59 -14.47
CA SER A 185 -4.25 -20.58 -13.73
C SER A 185 -4.62 -20.07 -12.34
N ASN A 186 -5.68 -20.63 -11.75
CA ASN A 186 -6.08 -20.42 -10.35
C ASN A 186 -5.40 -21.41 -9.38
N ASP A 187 -4.65 -22.37 -9.91
CA ASP A 187 -3.92 -23.36 -9.10
C ASP A 187 -2.62 -22.74 -8.57
N ARG A 188 -2.33 -22.96 -7.30
CA ARG A 188 -1.16 -22.36 -6.60
C ARG A 188 0.09 -23.23 -6.63
N SER A 189 -0.01 -24.49 -7.01
CA SER A 189 1.08 -25.47 -6.87
C SER A 189 1.96 -25.60 -8.11
N GLY A 190 1.61 -24.95 -9.23
CA GLY A 190 2.30 -25.12 -10.51
C GLY A 190 2.24 -26.55 -11.07
N SER A 191 1.58 -27.50 -10.39
CA SER A 191 1.58 -28.94 -10.74
C SER A 191 0.97 -29.25 -12.09
N ALA A 192 0.14 -28.34 -12.63
CA ALA A 192 -0.43 -28.45 -13.96
C ALA A 192 0.57 -28.18 -15.10
N VAL A 193 1.79 -27.71 -14.80
CA VAL A 193 2.87 -27.52 -15.78
C VAL A 193 3.99 -28.52 -15.50
N SER A 194 3.76 -29.78 -15.86
CA SER A 194 4.79 -30.83 -15.77
C SER A 194 5.57 -31.01 -17.08
N GLU A 195 5.05 -30.50 -18.20
CA GLU A 195 5.65 -30.61 -19.53
C GLU A 195 5.37 -29.35 -20.37
N HIS A 196 6.20 -29.14 -21.40
CA HIS A 196 6.01 -28.10 -22.41
C HIS A 196 4.71 -28.35 -23.20
N VAL A 197 3.91 -27.31 -23.41
CA VAL A 197 2.69 -27.39 -24.23
C VAL A 197 2.88 -26.45 -25.41
N SER A 198 3.19 -27.01 -26.58
CA SER A 198 3.30 -26.23 -27.81
C SER A 198 1.94 -25.67 -28.22
N SER A 199 1.86 -24.41 -28.63
CA SER A 199 0.69 -23.78 -29.24
C SER A 199 -0.57 -23.70 -28.36
N GLY A 200 -0.41 -23.28 -27.10
CA GLY A 200 -1.56 -22.90 -26.27
C GLY A 200 -1.34 -23.02 -24.76
N CYS A 201 -2.40 -22.71 -24.00
CA CYS A 201 -2.33 -22.80 -22.55
C CYS A 201 -2.45 -24.26 -22.06
N PRO A 202 -1.63 -24.66 -21.06
CA PRO A 202 -1.77 -25.96 -20.41
C PRO A 202 -3.15 -26.15 -19.78
N VAL A 203 -3.56 -27.40 -19.55
CA VAL A 203 -4.85 -27.71 -18.93
C VAL A 203 -4.98 -27.02 -17.57
N GLY A 204 -6.11 -26.33 -17.35
CA GLY A 204 -6.33 -25.51 -16.15
C GLY A 204 -5.82 -24.08 -16.24
N PHE A 205 -5.15 -23.69 -17.33
CA PHE A 205 -4.76 -22.32 -17.60
C PHE A 205 -5.70 -21.65 -18.61
N SER A 206 -5.86 -20.34 -18.46
CA SER A 206 -6.61 -19.46 -19.34
C SER A 206 -5.68 -18.40 -19.93
N GLU A 207 -5.81 -18.10 -21.22
CA GLU A 207 -4.98 -17.10 -21.87
C GLU A 207 -5.23 -15.71 -21.28
N VAL A 208 -4.15 -15.02 -20.89
CA VAL A 208 -4.21 -13.63 -20.41
C VAL A 208 -4.29 -12.73 -21.63
N HIS A 209 -5.51 -12.56 -22.15
CA HIS A 209 -5.77 -11.68 -23.26
C HIS A 209 -5.23 -10.28 -22.96
N ARG A 210 -4.42 -9.72 -23.85
CA ARG A 210 -3.88 -8.36 -23.74
C ARG A 210 -5.06 -7.39 -23.71
N SER A 211 -5.50 -7.00 -22.52
CA SER A 211 -6.53 -5.98 -22.33
C SER A 211 -6.00 -4.68 -22.94
N ARG A 212 -6.56 -4.31 -24.10
CA ARG A 212 -6.33 -3.02 -24.76
C ARG A 212 -6.82 -1.86 -23.92
#